data_AF-A0A517I5N7-F1
#
_entry.id   AF-A0A517I5N7-F1
#
_cell.length_a   1.000
_cell.length_b   1.000
_cell.length_c   1.000
_cell.angle_alpha   90.00
_cell.angle_beta   90.00
_cell.angle_gamma   90.00
#
_symmetry.space_group_name_H-M   'P 1'
#
loop_
_entity.id
_entity.type
_entity.pdbx_description
1 polymer ?
#
loop_
_entity_poly.entity_id
_entity_poly.type
_entity_poly.pdbx_seq_one_letter_code
_entity_poly.pdbx_strand_id
1 'polypeptide(L)'
;MSASAEKVDVFQAIADPTRREVLRLLAEKELPISAITSHFPISRTAVVKHLHILADADLVTGHKVGREKIYRLHPGPLTEVKQWLSFYEQFWNNKLSMLKHLVETEGDTALTVLRTETDQQKK
;
A
#
# COMPACT_ATOMS: atom_id res chain seq x y z
N MET A 1 -27.00 15.34 -10.33
CA MET A 1 -25.96 14.29 -10.19
C MET A 1 -25.40 14.07 -11.58
N SER A 2 -24.39 14.85 -11.96
CA SER A 2 -23.86 14.81 -13.32
C SER A 2 -22.91 13.63 -13.44
N ALA A 3 -23.22 12.74 -14.38
CA ALA A 3 -22.35 11.68 -14.83
C ALA A 3 -21.01 12.30 -15.28
N SER A 4 -19.96 12.12 -14.48
CA SER A 4 -18.60 12.45 -14.88
C SER A 4 -18.10 11.38 -15.83
N ALA A 5 -17.76 11.77 -17.06
CA ALA A 5 -17.02 10.97 -18.03
C ALA A 5 -15.94 10.14 -17.31
N GLU A 6 -15.83 8.85 -17.66
CA GLU A 6 -15.02 7.82 -17.00
C GLU A 6 -13.68 8.35 -16.46
N LYS A 7 -13.68 8.86 -15.22
CA LYS A 7 -12.45 9.13 -14.47
C LYS A 7 -11.87 7.77 -14.11
N VAL A 8 -10.58 7.59 -14.37
CA VAL A 8 -9.88 6.38 -13.94
C VAL A 8 -9.98 6.28 -12.43
N ASP A 9 -10.53 5.16 -11.96
CA ASP A 9 -10.65 4.86 -10.54
C ASP A 9 -9.27 4.73 -9.87
N VAL A 10 -9.16 5.17 -8.61
CA VAL A 10 -7.93 5.10 -7.81
C VAL A 10 -7.41 3.66 -7.71
N PHE A 11 -8.30 2.67 -7.57
CA PHE A 11 -7.88 1.26 -7.50
C PHE A 11 -7.23 0.80 -8.81
N GLN A 12 -7.81 1.16 -9.95
CA GLN A 12 -7.23 0.89 -11.26
C GLN A 12 -5.90 1.63 -11.44
N ALA A 13 -5.82 2.89 -11.00
CA ALA A 13 -4.62 3.70 -11.08
C ALA A 13 -3.46 3.15 -10.21
N ILE A 14 -3.73 2.55 -9.05
CA ILE A 14 -2.66 1.96 -8.22
C ILE A 14 -2.39 0.48 -8.50
N ALA A 15 -3.16 -0.18 -9.38
CA ALA A 15 -2.99 -1.61 -9.66
C ALA A 15 -1.63 -1.95 -10.30
N ASP A 16 -1.02 -1.02 -11.04
CA ASP A 16 0.27 -1.20 -11.71
C ASP A 16 1.45 -0.87 -10.79
N PRO A 17 2.50 -1.72 -10.75
CA PRO A 17 3.65 -1.53 -9.89
C PRO A 17 4.47 -0.28 -10.25
N THR A 18 4.62 0.04 -11.53
CA THR A 18 5.33 1.25 -11.99
C THR A 18 4.62 2.50 -11.50
N ARG A 19 3.28 2.53 -11.57
CA ARG A 19 2.48 3.66 -11.05
C ARG A 19 2.65 3.82 -9.55
N ARG A 20 2.63 2.74 -8.76
CA ARG A 20 2.91 2.81 -7.31
C ARG A 20 4.31 3.35 -7.02
N GLU A 21 5.29 2.94 -7.81
CA GLU A 21 6.67 3.41 -7.65
C GLU A 21 6.84 4.89 -8.05
N VAL A 22 6.14 5.36 -9.08
CA VAL A 22 6.08 6.80 -9.41
C VAL A 22 5.48 7.60 -8.24
N LEU A 23 4.41 7.11 -7.62
CA LEU A 23 3.81 7.78 -6.44
C LEU A 23 4.78 7.80 -5.26
N ARG A 24 5.51 6.69 -5.01
CA ARG A 24 6.54 6.61 -3.97
C ARG A 24 7.65 7.63 -4.22
N LEU A 25 8.14 7.72 -5.44
CA LEU A 25 9.17 8.69 -5.84
C LEU A 25 8.70 10.14 -5.64
N LEU A 26 7.46 10.45 -6.03
CA LEU A 26 6.87 11.78 -5.87
C LEU A 26 6.46 12.12 -4.43
N ALA A 27 6.40 11.13 -3.54
CA ALA A 27 6.16 11.35 -2.11
C ALA A 27 7.38 11.99 -1.43
N GLU A 28 8.59 11.76 -1.95
CA GLU A 28 9.82 12.33 -1.40
C GLU A 28 10.00 13.79 -1.83
N LYS A 29 9.74 14.10 -3.10
CA LYS A 29 9.84 15.45 -3.66
C LYS A 29 9.15 15.56 -5.02
N GLU A 30 8.83 16.79 -5.40
CA GLU A 30 8.40 17.12 -6.76
C GLU A 30 9.55 16.95 -7.75
N LEU A 31 9.23 16.39 -8.92
CA LEU A 31 10.24 16.06 -9.93
C LEU A 31 9.80 16.44 -11.34
N PRO A 32 10.72 16.92 -12.19
CA PRO A 32 10.46 17.03 -13.61
C PRO A 32 10.34 15.64 -14.25
N ILE A 33 9.60 15.57 -15.36
CA ILE A 33 9.44 14.34 -16.15
C ILE A 33 10.77 13.66 -16.52
N SER A 34 11.82 14.45 -16.79
CA SER A 34 13.16 14.00 -17.10
C SER A 34 13.75 13.18 -15.95
N ALA A 35 13.69 13.72 -14.73
CA ALA A 35 14.13 13.03 -13.53
C ALA A 35 13.32 11.76 -13.27
N ILE A 36 11.97 11.82 -13.35
CA ILE A 36 11.11 10.64 -13.14
C ILE A 36 11.49 9.53 -14.12
N THR A 37 11.68 9.86 -15.40
CA THR A 37 12.00 8.87 -16.45
C THR A 37 13.32 8.14 -16.15
N SER A 38 14.31 8.82 -15.60
CA SER A 38 15.61 8.23 -15.26
C SER A 38 15.54 7.13 -14.18
N HIS A 39 14.45 7.04 -13.43
CA HIS A 39 14.25 5.99 -12.41
C HIS A 39 13.69 4.67 -12.95
N PHE A 40 13.27 4.61 -14.22
CA PHE A 40 12.61 3.45 -14.77
C PHE A 40 13.30 2.92 -16.03
N PRO A 41 13.43 1.59 -16.19
CA PRO A 41 13.99 0.97 -17.39
C PRO A 41 12.95 0.88 -18.54
N ILE A 42 12.15 1.93 -18.74
CA ILE A 42 11.11 2.00 -19.76
C ILE A 42 11.20 3.31 -20.54
N SER A 43 10.53 3.36 -21.69
CA SER A 43 10.54 4.57 -22.51
C SER A 43 9.89 5.76 -21.79
N ARG A 44 10.35 6.98 -22.10
CA ARG A 44 9.72 8.22 -21.65
C ARG A 44 8.23 8.26 -21.98
N THR A 45 7.83 7.77 -23.15
CA THR A 45 6.43 7.70 -23.57
C THR A 45 5.60 6.80 -22.65
N ALA A 46 6.16 5.68 -22.18
CA ALA A 46 5.49 4.81 -21.22
C ALA A 46 5.31 5.53 -19.86
N VAL A 47 6.32 6.24 -19.36
CA VAL A 47 6.22 7.05 -18.13
C VAL A 47 5.16 8.14 -18.27
N VAL A 48 5.09 8.83 -19.42
CA VAL A 48 4.02 9.83 -19.69
C VAL A 48 2.64 9.19 -19.61
N LYS A 49 2.46 8.00 -20.18
CA LYS A 49 1.20 7.27 -20.11
C LYS A 49 0.83 6.92 -18.67
N HIS A 50 1.79 6.47 -17.86
CA HIS A 50 1.58 6.24 -16.43
C HIS A 50 1.17 7.53 -15.70
N LEU A 51 1.85 8.65 -15.95
CA LEU A 51 1.54 9.94 -15.36
C LEU A 51 0.17 10.48 -15.77
N HIS A 52 -0.29 10.19 -17.00
CA HIS A 52 -1.62 10.57 -17.44
C HIS A 52 -2.70 9.81 -16.68
N ILE A 53 -2.57 8.48 -16.58
CA ILE A 53 -3.49 7.62 -15.81
C ILE A 53 -3.55 8.07 -14.33
N LEU A 54 -2.39 8.37 -13.74
CA LEU A 54 -2.32 8.88 -12.38
C LEU A 54 -2.98 10.27 -12.25
N ALA A 55 -2.86 11.14 -13.25
CA ALA A 55 -3.50 12.45 -13.24
C ALA A 55 -5.02 12.34 -13.42
N ASP A 56 -5.50 11.41 -14.23
CA ASP A 56 -6.93 11.17 -14.45
C ASP A 56 -7.63 10.64 -13.17
N ALA A 57 -6.87 9.91 -12.34
CA ALA A 57 -7.27 9.47 -11.00
C ALA A 57 -6.98 10.52 -9.89
N ASP A 58 -6.63 11.75 -10.28
CA ASP A 58 -6.24 12.86 -9.40
C ASP A 58 -5.05 12.54 -8.45
N LEU A 59 -4.28 11.47 -8.67
CA LEU A 59 -3.18 11.08 -7.79
C LEU A 59 -1.90 11.92 -7.98
N VAL A 60 -1.78 12.59 -9.11
CA VAL A 60 -0.66 13.51 -9.39
C VAL A 60 -1.16 14.75 -10.10
N THR A 61 -0.45 15.85 -9.92
CA THR A 61 -0.66 17.08 -10.68
C THR A 61 0.64 17.49 -11.35
N GLY A 62 0.55 18.02 -12.57
CA GLY A 62 1.71 18.44 -13.33
C GLY A 62 1.58 19.88 -13.78
N HIS A 63 2.56 20.72 -13.46
CA HIS A 63 2.60 22.13 -13.84
C HIS A 63 3.88 22.47 -14.59
N LYS A 64 3.83 23.47 -15.46
CA LYS A 64 4.96 23.86 -16.32
C LYS A 64 5.84 24.86 -15.58
N VAL A 65 7.15 24.59 -15.53
CA VAL A 65 8.17 25.48 -14.99
C VAL A 65 9.27 25.64 -16.04
N GLY A 66 9.31 26.80 -16.69
CA GLY A 66 10.20 27.07 -17.82
C GLY A 66 9.93 26.11 -18.99
N ARG A 67 10.90 25.24 -19.30
CA ARG A 67 10.82 24.25 -20.38
C ARG A 67 10.40 22.85 -19.90
N GLU A 68 10.33 22.62 -18.59
CA GLU A 68 10.00 21.32 -18.01
C GLU A 68 8.60 21.29 -17.41
N LYS A 69 8.02 20.10 -17.30
CA LYS A 69 6.78 19.84 -16.55
C LYS A 69 7.15 19.11 -15.26
N ILE A 70 6.87 19.76 -14.14
CA ILE A 70 7.14 19.25 -12.79
C ILE A 70 5.86 18.59 -12.27
N TYR A 71 6.01 17.39 -11.72
CA TYR A 71 4.92 16.61 -11.15
C TYR A 71 5.00 16.59 -9.62
N ARG A 72 3.83 16.66 -8.99
CA ARG A 72 3.62 16.60 -7.54
C ARG A 72 2.62 15.50 -7.22
N LEU A 73 2.86 14.77 -6.13
CA LEU A 73 1.90 13.83 -5.56
C LEU A 73 0.67 14.57 -5.01
N HIS A 74 -0.52 14.05 -5.32
CA HIS A 74 -1.75 14.40 -4.63
C HIS A 74 -2.30 13.15 -3.93
N PRO A 75 -2.03 12.97 -2.61
CA PRO A 75 -2.37 11.73 -1.92
C PRO A 75 -3.86 11.64 -1.53
N GLY A 76 -4.65 12.69 -1.75
CA GLY A 76 -6.07 12.75 -1.36
C GLY A 76 -6.88 11.51 -1.76
N PRO A 77 -6.87 11.10 -3.04
CA PRO A 77 -7.59 9.92 -3.53
C PRO A 77 -7.18 8.61 -2.85
N LEU A 78 -5.95 8.47 -2.33
CA LEU A 78 -5.53 7.26 -1.61
C LEU A 78 -6.30 7.02 -0.31
N THR A 79 -6.99 8.05 0.21
CA THR A 79 -7.84 7.91 1.41
C THR A 79 -8.97 6.91 1.18
N GLU A 80 -9.51 6.84 -0.03
CA GLU A 80 -10.55 5.86 -0.40
C GLU A 80 -10.03 4.42 -0.25
N VAL A 81 -8.83 4.16 -0.77
CA VAL A 81 -8.16 2.85 -0.63
C VAL A 81 -7.92 2.50 0.83
N LYS A 82 -7.47 3.47 1.64
CA LYS A 82 -7.28 3.29 3.08
C LYS A 82 -8.58 2.93 3.79
N GLN A 83 -9.67 3.63 3.49
CA GLN A 83 -10.99 3.37 4.09
C GLN A 83 -11.50 1.99 3.70
N TRP A 84 -11.36 1.62 2.42
CA TRP A 84 -11.74 0.29 1.94
C TRP A 84 -10.94 -0.81 2.64
N LEU A 85 -9.63 -0.64 2.80
CA LEU A 85 -8.77 -1.60 3.52
C LEU A 85 -9.15 -1.74 5.00
N SER A 86 -9.56 -0.66 5.67
CA SER A 86 -9.92 -0.71 7.09
C SER A 86 -11.07 -1.67 7.42
N PHE A 87 -11.98 -1.91 6.47
CA PHE A 87 -13.03 -2.91 6.63
C PHE A 87 -12.46 -4.33 6.78
N TYR A 88 -11.33 -4.60 6.11
CA TYR A 88 -10.73 -5.93 6.08
C TYR A 88 -9.70 -6.16 7.21
N GLU A 89 -9.24 -5.11 7.89
CA GLU A 89 -8.28 -5.21 9.00
C GLU A 89 -8.76 -6.14 10.12
N GLN A 90 -10.08 -6.19 10.38
CA GLN A 90 -10.67 -7.10 11.37
C GLN A 90 -10.40 -8.58 11.09
N PHE A 91 -10.29 -8.99 9.81
CA PHE A 91 -10.04 -10.39 9.46
C PHE A 91 -8.59 -10.81 9.76
N TRP A 92 -7.64 -9.88 9.69
CA TRP A 92 -6.25 -10.14 10.09
C TRP A 92 -6.10 -10.20 11.60
N ASN A 93 -6.77 -9.31 12.33
CA ASN A 93 -6.73 -9.29 13.80
C ASN A 93 -7.34 -10.57 14.40
N ASN A 94 -8.42 -11.08 13.81
CA ASN A 94 -9.04 -12.33 14.26
C ASN A 94 -8.12 -13.54 14.03
N LYS A 95 -7.46 -13.62 12.87
CA LYS A 95 -6.52 -14.72 12.57
C LYS A 95 -5.28 -14.70 13.48
N LEU A 96 -4.72 -13.52 13.75
CA LEU A 96 -3.60 -13.38 14.70
C LEU A 96 -4.02 -13.72 16.13
N SER A 97 -5.22 -13.33 16.55
CA SER A 97 -5.77 -13.68 17.86
C SER A 97 -5.99 -15.19 18.03
N MET A 98 -6.47 -15.87 16.99
CA MET A 98 -6.60 -17.32 17.00
C MET A 98 -5.24 -18.04 17.05
N LEU A 99 -4.24 -17.56 16.28
CA LEU A 99 -2.89 -18.09 16.33
C LEU A 99 -2.28 -17.92 17.73
N LYS A 100 -2.45 -16.74 18.33
CA LYS A 100 -2.02 -16.46 19.71
C LYS A 100 -2.64 -17.45 20.69
N HIS A 101 -3.96 -17.65 20.63
CA HIS A 101 -4.66 -18.57 21.53
C HIS A 101 -4.17 -20.01 21.37
N LEU A 102 -3.93 -20.48 20.13
CA LEU A 102 -3.41 -21.83 19.90
C LEU A 102 -2.02 -22.03 20.55
N VAL A 103 -1.12 -21.07 20.36
CA VAL A 103 0.25 -21.12 20.94
C VAL A 103 0.21 -21.02 22.46
N GLU A 104 -0.62 -20.16 23.03
CA GLU A 104 -0.79 -20.05 24.48
C GLU A 104 -1.39 -21.34 25.06
N THR A 105 -2.33 -21.99 24.37
CA THR A 105 -2.96 -23.24 24.84
C THR A 105 -2.00 -24.43 24.76
N GLU A 106 -1.22 -24.58 23.68
CA GLU A 106 -0.21 -25.64 23.57
C GLU A 106 0.96 -25.42 24.55
N GLY A 107 1.37 -24.17 24.77
CA GLY A 107 2.40 -23.80 25.73
C GLY A 107 2.00 -24.09 27.20
N ASP A 108 0.75 -23.81 27.57
CA ASP A 108 0.24 -24.09 28.92
C ASP A 108 0.05 -25.60 29.18
N THR A 109 -0.30 -26.36 28.15
CA THR A 109 -0.45 -27.82 28.26
C THR A 109 0.90 -28.48 28.52
N ALA A 110 1.98 -28.04 27.85
CA ALA A 110 3.33 -28.54 28.08
C ALA A 110 3.89 -28.17 29.48
N LEU A 111 3.58 -26.98 30.00
CA LEU A 111 3.99 -26.54 31.34
C LEU A 111 3.23 -27.24 32.48
N THR A 112 2.00 -27.69 32.23
CA THR A 112 1.18 -28.40 33.24
C THR A 112 1.60 -29.86 33.40
N VAL A 113 1.95 -30.55 32.30
CA VAL A 113 2.39 -31.96 32.34
C VAL A 113 3.75 -32.11 33.06
N LEU A 114 4.69 -31.19 32.83
CA LEU A 114 6.02 -31.23 33.48
C LEU A 114 5.99 -30.97 34.99
N ARG A 115 4.97 -30.23 35.49
CA ARG A 115 4.76 -30.00 36.92
C ARG A 115 4.17 -31.20 37.65
N THR A 116 3.38 -32.04 36.97
CA THR A 116 2.82 -33.26 37.58
C THR A 116 3.82 -34.40 37.73
N GLU A 117 4.91 -34.40 36.95
CA GLU A 117 5.94 -35.43 37.01
C GLU A 117 7.02 -35.16 38.08
N THR A 118 7.22 -33.91 38.48
CA THR A 118 8.25 -33.55 39.49
C THR A 118 7.82 -33.81 40.94
N ASP A 119 6.54 -34.06 41.21
CA ASP A 119 6.01 -34.30 42.57
C ASP A 119 5.89 -35.80 42.93
N GLN A 120 6.13 -36.73 41.99
CA GLN A 120 6.11 -38.18 42.27
C GLN A 120 7.48 -38.80 42.59
N GLN A 121 8.58 -38.07 42.48
CA GLN A 121 9.94 -38.56 42.78
C GLN A 121 10.47 -38.20 44.17
N LYS A 122 9.64 -37.62 45.04
CA LYS A 122 9.99 -37.34 46.44
C LYS A 122 9.18 -38.23 47.40
N LYS A 123 9.27 -39.55 47.22
CA LYS A 123 8.89 -40.54 48.23
C LYS A 123 10.11 -41.35 48.64
#